data_AF-A0A8T4AEE2-F1
#
_entry.id   AF-A0A8T4AEE2-F1
#
_cell.length_a   1.000
_cell.length_b   1.000
_cell.length_c   1.000
_cell.angle_alpha   90.00
_cell.angle_beta   90.00
_cell.angle_gamma   90.00
#
_symmetry.space_group_name_H-M   'P 1'
#
loop_
_entity.id
_entity.type
_entity.pdbx_description
1 polymer ?
#
loop_
_entity_poly.entity_id
_entity_poly.type
_entity_poly.pdbx_seq_one_letter_code
_entity_poly.pdbx_strand_id
1 'polypeptide(L)'
;MKTDEREESISSLEMVRNASLKVSEDFFQWKWVIIALHNALQGFMVLSLRNGNNFRVMPDKLARKCYEAHRANKPWPKERLDSFLNLYKKIKNDEYMKPFIYSKSLPETENNDWCVNKLIELRNKFIHFVPQGWSLNVSGLPHICLTIIEIMKFLAWESGNIFWHNDRLKDKSRSILNECEDSFRRIKEAYESNS
;
A
#
# COMPACT_ATOMS: atom_id res chain seq x y z
N MET A 1 -16.63 10.30 12.95
CA MET A 1 -15.19 10.29 12.60
C MET A 1 -15.10 10.70 11.14
N LYS A 2 -14.41 11.81 10.82
CA LYS A 2 -14.09 12.18 9.43
C LYS A 2 -12.64 11.75 9.25
N THR A 3 -12.40 10.73 8.45
CA THR A 3 -11.05 10.33 8.05
C THR A 3 -10.91 10.61 6.56
N ASP A 4 -9.83 11.25 6.16
CA ASP A 4 -9.46 11.36 4.75
C ASP A 4 -8.55 10.17 4.35
N GLU A 5 -8.41 9.94 3.05
CA GLU A 5 -7.60 8.84 2.52
C GLU A 5 -6.13 8.88 3.03
N ARG A 6 -5.60 10.07 3.36
CA ARG A 6 -4.24 10.23 3.88
C ARG A 6 -4.16 9.79 5.34
N GLU A 7 -5.11 10.23 6.16
CA GLU A 7 -5.22 9.84 7.55
C GLU A 7 -5.45 8.33 7.70
N GLU A 8 -6.28 7.71 6.85
CA GLU A 8 -6.46 6.26 6.81
C GLU A 8 -5.18 5.52 6.41
N SER A 9 -4.44 6.03 5.42
CA SER A 9 -3.15 5.47 4.99
C SER A 9 -2.12 5.52 6.12
N ILE A 10 -2.03 6.65 6.82
CA ILE A 10 -1.10 6.86 7.93
C ILE A 10 -1.50 6.02 9.15
N SER A 11 -2.79 5.98 9.48
CA SER A 11 -3.32 5.14 10.56
C SER A 11 -3.02 3.66 10.33
N SER A 12 -3.19 3.19 9.09
CA SER A 12 -2.80 1.82 8.69
C SER A 12 -1.30 1.60 8.87
N LEU A 13 -0.47 2.58 8.54
CA LEU A 13 0.98 2.49 8.73
C LEU A 13 1.39 2.50 10.22
N GLU A 14 0.70 3.26 11.07
CA GLU A 14 0.88 3.21 12.53
C GLU A 14 0.54 1.83 13.09
N MET A 15 -0.48 1.18 12.53
CA MET A 15 -0.81 -0.20 12.89
C MET A 15 0.29 -1.17 12.49
N VAL A 16 0.90 -1.00 11.30
CA VAL A 16 2.06 -1.81 10.88
C VAL A 16 3.20 -1.69 11.91
N ARG A 17 3.56 -0.46 12.28
CA ARG A 17 4.61 -0.18 13.27
C ARG A 17 4.30 -0.82 14.62
N ASN A 18 3.09 -0.61 15.14
CA ASN A 18 2.73 -1.10 16.46
C ASN A 18 2.69 -2.63 16.52
N ALA A 19 2.30 -3.29 15.43
CA ALA A 19 2.33 -4.74 15.32
C ALA A 19 3.75 -5.27 15.10
N SER A 20 4.59 -4.59 14.29
CA SER A 20 5.97 -5.01 14.02
C SER A 20 6.83 -5.08 15.27
N LEU A 21 6.62 -4.14 16.22
CA LEU A 21 7.32 -4.14 17.51
C LEU A 21 6.98 -5.33 18.40
N LYS A 22 5.90 -6.07 18.10
CA LYS A 22 5.39 -7.17 18.94
C LYS A 22 5.57 -8.55 18.31
N VAL A 23 5.97 -8.65 17.03
CA VAL A 23 6.05 -9.96 16.33
C VAL A 23 7.11 -10.90 16.91
N SER A 24 8.11 -10.36 17.63
CA SER A 24 9.13 -11.15 18.33
C SER A 24 8.58 -11.84 19.57
N GLU A 25 7.54 -11.28 20.19
CA GLU A 25 6.91 -11.79 21.42
C GLU A 25 5.64 -12.58 21.12
N ASP A 26 4.87 -12.13 20.11
CA ASP A 26 3.60 -12.72 19.71
C ASP A 26 3.54 -12.92 18.19
N PHE A 27 3.68 -14.16 17.77
CA PHE A 27 3.63 -14.56 16.36
C PHE A 27 2.30 -14.20 15.68
N PHE A 28 1.19 -14.15 16.42
CA PHE A 28 -0.11 -13.78 15.85
C PHE A 28 -0.16 -12.32 15.38
N GLN A 29 0.80 -11.49 15.79
CA GLN A 29 0.92 -10.12 15.31
C GLN A 29 1.24 -10.02 13.82
N TRP A 30 1.83 -11.07 13.20
CA TRP A 30 2.03 -11.12 11.75
C TRP A 30 0.74 -10.97 10.95
N LYS A 31 -0.37 -11.49 11.48
CA LYS A 31 -1.70 -11.27 10.87
C LYS A 31 -2.02 -9.78 10.76
N TRP A 32 -1.80 -9.04 11.84
CA TRP A 32 -2.08 -7.60 11.90
C TRP A 32 -1.11 -6.80 11.05
N VAL A 33 0.18 -7.17 11.04
CA VAL A 33 1.17 -6.60 10.12
C VAL A 33 0.70 -6.74 8.67
N ILE A 34 0.33 -7.94 8.23
CA ILE A 34 -0.03 -8.19 6.83
C ILE A 34 -1.31 -7.45 6.42
N ILE A 35 -2.34 -7.46 7.27
CA ILE A 35 -3.60 -6.74 7.00
C ILE A 35 -3.35 -5.23 6.93
N ALA A 36 -2.64 -4.67 7.92
CA ALA A 36 -2.35 -3.24 7.98
C ALA A 36 -1.44 -2.79 6.84
N LEU A 37 -0.45 -3.59 6.47
CA LEU A 37 0.49 -3.30 5.40
C LEU A 37 -0.20 -3.29 4.03
N HIS A 38 -1.11 -4.22 3.79
CA HIS A 38 -1.97 -4.22 2.60
C HIS A 38 -2.81 -2.93 2.53
N ASN A 39 -3.46 -2.54 3.62
CA ASN A 39 -4.28 -1.33 3.66
C ASN A 39 -3.44 -0.06 3.45
N ALA A 40 -2.27 0.02 4.09
CA ALA A 40 -1.34 1.12 3.92
C ALA A 40 -0.89 1.24 2.45
N LEU A 41 -0.42 0.14 1.83
CA LEU A 41 -0.01 0.15 0.43
C LEU A 41 -1.16 0.57 -0.49
N GLN A 42 -2.39 0.07 -0.27
CA GLN A 42 -3.56 0.50 -1.03
C GLN A 42 -3.76 2.01 -0.93
N GLY A 43 -3.67 2.56 0.28
CA GLY A 43 -3.75 4.00 0.53
C GLY A 43 -2.70 4.79 -0.25
N PHE A 44 -1.43 4.39 -0.20
CA PHE A 44 -0.35 5.04 -0.97
C PHE A 44 -0.58 4.97 -2.48
N MET A 45 -1.11 3.86 -3.01
CA MET A 45 -1.49 3.76 -4.43
C MET A 45 -2.61 4.72 -4.79
N VAL A 46 -3.64 4.86 -3.93
CA VAL A 46 -4.73 5.83 -4.14
C VAL A 46 -4.18 7.25 -4.15
N LEU A 47 -3.35 7.60 -3.18
CA LEU A 47 -2.77 8.94 -3.07
C LEU A 47 -1.90 9.29 -4.28
N SER A 48 -1.10 8.35 -4.78
CA SER A 48 -0.24 8.59 -5.95
C SER A 48 -1.02 8.65 -7.28
N LEU A 49 -2.19 8.01 -7.36
CA LEU A 49 -2.99 7.98 -8.59
C LEU A 49 -3.98 9.15 -8.69
N ARG A 50 -4.50 9.67 -7.56
CA ARG A 50 -5.60 10.65 -7.55
C ARG A 50 -5.31 11.89 -8.39
N ASN A 51 -4.12 12.50 -8.27
CA ASN A 51 -3.74 13.67 -9.07
C ASN A 51 -4.84 14.77 -9.17
N GLY A 52 -5.53 15.05 -8.05
CA GLY A 52 -6.60 16.06 -7.98
C GLY A 52 -8.02 15.59 -8.32
N ASN A 53 -8.24 14.37 -8.82
CA ASN A 53 -9.56 13.80 -9.06
C ASN A 53 -9.61 12.28 -8.85
N ASN A 54 -10.78 11.64 -8.86
CA ASN A 54 -10.86 10.21 -8.55
C ASN A 54 -10.75 9.29 -9.79
N PHE A 55 -10.59 9.81 -11.01
CA PHE A 55 -10.73 8.99 -12.22
C PHE A 55 -9.70 7.85 -12.32
N ARG A 56 -8.45 8.12 -11.94
CA ARG A 56 -7.35 7.15 -12.05
C ARG A 56 -7.41 6.05 -11.00
N VAL A 57 -8.15 6.26 -9.91
CA VAL A 57 -8.34 5.25 -8.85
C VAL A 57 -9.58 4.39 -9.08
N MET A 58 -10.43 4.72 -10.06
CA MET A 58 -11.61 3.94 -10.44
C MET A 58 -11.28 2.94 -11.56
N PRO A 59 -12.08 1.88 -11.75
CA PRO A 59 -12.03 1.07 -12.97
C PRO A 59 -12.23 1.92 -14.23
N ASP A 60 -11.47 1.66 -15.29
CA ASP A 60 -11.42 2.56 -16.47
C ASP A 60 -12.79 2.73 -17.14
N LYS A 61 -13.58 1.64 -17.18
CA LYS A 61 -14.96 1.67 -17.67
C LYS A 61 -15.85 2.61 -16.84
N LEU A 62 -15.64 2.67 -15.53
CA LEU A 62 -16.37 3.56 -14.64
C LEU A 62 -15.89 5.00 -14.80
N ALA A 63 -14.57 5.22 -14.83
CA ALA A 63 -13.98 6.53 -15.04
C ALA A 63 -14.50 7.18 -16.35
N ARG A 64 -14.56 6.40 -17.44
CA ARG A 64 -15.14 6.84 -18.71
C ARG A 64 -16.61 7.23 -18.59
N LYS A 65 -17.43 6.43 -17.89
CA LYS A 65 -18.84 6.77 -17.66
C LYS A 65 -19.01 8.04 -16.83
N CYS A 66 -18.18 8.25 -15.81
CA CYS A 66 -18.20 9.47 -15.02
C CYS A 66 -17.82 10.70 -15.87
N TYR A 67 -16.80 10.57 -16.73
CA TYR A 67 -16.42 11.62 -17.68
C TYR A 67 -17.54 11.95 -18.67
N GLU A 68 -18.19 10.94 -19.25
CA GLU A 68 -19.32 11.11 -20.17
C GLU A 68 -20.52 11.75 -19.46
N ALA A 69 -20.83 11.35 -18.23
CA ALA A 69 -21.90 11.94 -17.42
C ALA A 69 -21.62 13.42 -17.12
N HIS A 70 -20.38 13.77 -16.76
CA HIS A 70 -19.97 15.15 -16.53
C HIS A 70 -20.16 16.01 -17.80
N ARG A 71 -19.70 15.54 -18.96
CA ARG A 71 -19.87 16.25 -20.24
C ARG A 71 -21.33 16.43 -20.65
N ALA A 72 -22.18 15.47 -20.34
CA ALA A 72 -23.60 15.49 -20.66
C ALA A 72 -24.48 16.15 -19.59
N ASN A 73 -23.88 16.72 -18.53
CA ASN A 73 -24.57 17.26 -17.35
C ASN A 73 -25.60 16.28 -16.74
N LYS A 74 -25.25 14.99 -16.73
CA LYS A 74 -26.06 13.90 -16.19
C LYS A 74 -25.62 13.53 -14.76
N PRO A 75 -26.48 12.87 -13.98
CA PRO A 75 -26.10 12.33 -12.68
C PRO A 75 -24.87 11.45 -12.77
N TRP A 76 -23.93 11.65 -11.85
CA TRP A 76 -22.70 10.87 -11.81
C TRP A 76 -22.99 9.44 -11.36
N PRO A 77 -22.39 8.43 -12.01
CA PRO A 77 -22.40 7.07 -11.50
C PRO A 77 -21.80 7.02 -10.09
N LYS A 78 -22.22 6.05 -9.28
CA LYS A 78 -21.62 5.82 -7.97
C LYS A 78 -20.14 5.46 -8.13
N GLU A 79 -19.27 6.32 -7.58
CA GLU A 79 -17.83 6.09 -7.57
C GLU A 79 -17.49 4.85 -6.73
N ARG A 80 -16.48 4.12 -7.17
CA ARG A 80 -15.87 3.03 -6.40
C ARG A 80 -14.41 2.89 -6.77
N LEU A 81 -13.62 2.50 -5.78
CA LEU A 81 -12.22 2.20 -5.97
C LEU A 81 -12.04 0.97 -6.85
N ASP A 82 -10.98 0.97 -7.65
CA ASP A 82 -10.56 -0.20 -8.43
C ASP A 82 -10.03 -1.31 -7.50
N SER A 83 -9.90 -2.52 -8.04
CA SER A 83 -9.31 -3.63 -7.29
C SER A 83 -7.85 -3.34 -6.95
N PHE A 84 -7.37 -3.88 -5.83
CA PHE A 84 -5.97 -3.72 -5.40
C PHE A 84 -4.98 -4.07 -6.52
N LEU A 85 -5.19 -5.18 -7.22
CA LEU A 85 -4.34 -5.60 -8.34
C LEU A 85 -4.36 -4.62 -9.50
N ASN A 86 -5.51 -4.00 -9.80
CA ASN A 86 -5.59 -2.99 -10.85
C ASN A 86 -4.93 -1.67 -10.42
N LEU A 87 -5.08 -1.26 -9.16
CA LEU A 87 -4.32 -0.12 -8.62
C LEU A 87 -2.81 -0.36 -8.72
N TYR A 88 -2.37 -1.58 -8.38
CA TYR A 88 -0.97 -1.97 -8.50
C TYR A 88 -0.48 -1.94 -9.95
N LYS A 89 -1.27 -2.43 -10.91
CA LYS A 89 -0.96 -2.29 -12.34
C LYS A 89 -0.87 -0.84 -12.79
N LYS A 90 -1.76 0.02 -12.28
CA LYS A 90 -1.80 1.45 -12.62
C LYS A 90 -0.58 2.20 -12.11
N ILE A 91 -0.08 1.91 -10.90
CA ILE A 91 1.13 2.58 -10.40
C ILE A 91 2.40 2.22 -11.18
N LYS A 92 2.37 1.14 -11.98
CA LYS A 92 3.47 0.75 -12.89
C LYS A 92 3.33 1.32 -14.30
N ASN A 93 2.18 1.94 -14.62
CA ASN A 93 1.88 2.39 -15.97
C ASN A 93 2.02 3.91 -16.09
N ASP A 94 2.85 4.34 -17.05
CA ASP A 94 3.14 5.74 -17.36
C ASP A 94 1.90 6.58 -17.68
N GLU A 95 0.90 6.04 -18.36
CA GLU A 95 -0.34 6.77 -18.69
C GLU A 95 -1.10 7.22 -17.43
N TYR A 96 -0.99 6.45 -16.35
CA TYR A 96 -1.63 6.74 -15.07
C TYR A 96 -0.70 7.55 -14.15
N MET A 97 0.60 7.30 -14.22
CA MET A 97 1.58 7.81 -13.25
C MET A 97 2.42 8.98 -13.73
N LYS A 98 2.34 9.41 -15.00
CA LYS A 98 3.06 10.59 -15.50
C LYS A 98 2.16 11.79 -15.81
N PRO A 99 1.38 12.32 -14.83
CA PRO A 99 0.66 13.58 -15.04
C PRO A 99 1.59 14.80 -15.16
N PHE A 100 2.79 14.75 -14.59
CA PHE A 100 3.77 15.83 -14.61
C PHE A 100 5.08 15.38 -15.26
N ILE A 101 5.89 16.33 -15.74
CA ILE A 101 7.18 16.07 -16.40
C ILE A 101 8.15 15.30 -15.49
N TYR A 102 8.11 15.58 -14.18
CA TYR A 102 8.98 14.96 -13.18
C TYR A 102 8.39 13.69 -12.55
N SER A 103 7.18 13.30 -12.94
CA SER A 103 6.51 12.15 -12.36
C SER A 103 7.13 10.82 -12.83
N LYS A 104 7.08 9.80 -11.97
CA LYS A 104 7.62 8.47 -12.26
C LYS A 104 6.60 7.38 -11.92
N SER A 105 6.51 6.38 -12.80
CA SER A 105 5.86 5.10 -12.53
C SER A 105 6.79 4.20 -11.70
N LEU A 106 6.19 3.29 -10.92
CA LEU A 106 6.95 2.29 -10.17
C LEU A 106 7.71 1.39 -11.17
N PRO A 107 9.05 1.26 -11.04
CA PRO A 107 9.83 0.38 -11.90
C PRO A 107 9.34 -1.06 -11.82
N GLU A 108 9.29 -1.73 -12.97
CA GLU A 108 8.95 -3.15 -13.03
C GLU A 108 10.10 -3.99 -12.49
N THR A 109 9.83 -4.78 -11.45
CA THR A 109 10.75 -5.78 -10.93
C THR A 109 9.99 -7.05 -10.58
N GLU A 110 10.59 -8.21 -10.85
CA GLU A 110 9.99 -9.51 -10.50
C GLU A 110 9.81 -9.63 -8.97
N ASN A 111 10.73 -9.07 -8.19
CA ASN A 111 10.64 -9.08 -6.72
C ASN A 111 9.44 -8.28 -6.20
N ASN A 112 9.16 -7.09 -6.76
CA ASN A 112 7.99 -6.30 -6.38
C ASN A 112 6.70 -7.07 -6.66
N ASP A 113 6.59 -7.64 -7.87
CA ASP A 113 5.41 -8.40 -8.28
C ASP A 113 5.21 -9.64 -7.42
N TRP A 114 6.28 -10.38 -7.10
CA TRP A 114 6.21 -11.53 -6.20
C TRP A 114 5.77 -11.12 -4.79
N CYS A 115 6.39 -10.10 -4.19
CA CYS A 115 6.08 -9.65 -2.83
C CYS A 115 4.65 -9.12 -2.71
N VAL A 116 4.18 -8.35 -3.69
CA VAL A 116 2.82 -7.80 -3.71
C VAL A 116 1.78 -8.91 -3.86
N ASN A 117 2.00 -9.88 -4.75
CA ASN A 117 1.10 -11.03 -4.89
C ASN A 117 1.08 -11.88 -3.61
N LYS A 118 2.24 -12.07 -2.96
CA LYS A 118 2.33 -12.80 -1.68
C LYS A 118 1.63 -12.07 -0.56
N LEU A 119 1.73 -10.74 -0.47
CA LEU A 119 0.97 -9.93 0.49
C LEU A 119 -0.53 -10.18 0.36
N ILE A 120 -1.07 -10.17 -0.86
CA ILE A 120 -2.50 -10.41 -1.13
C ILE A 120 -2.90 -11.84 -0.75
N GLU A 121 -2.10 -12.83 -1.13
CA GLU A 121 -2.33 -14.24 -0.78
C GLU A 121 -2.41 -14.42 0.74
N LEU A 122 -1.42 -13.91 1.47
CA LEU A 122 -1.34 -13.97 2.93
C LEU A 122 -2.53 -13.26 3.58
N ARG A 123 -2.83 -12.03 3.15
CA ARG A 123 -3.98 -11.25 3.64
C ARG A 123 -5.29 -12.00 3.46
N ASN A 124 -5.51 -12.62 2.30
CA ASN A 124 -6.73 -13.40 2.06
C ASN A 124 -6.80 -14.62 2.97
N LYS A 125 -5.71 -15.37 3.12
CA LYS A 125 -5.69 -16.52 4.03
C LYS A 125 -5.86 -16.14 5.51
N PHE A 126 -5.39 -14.96 5.94
CA PHE A 126 -5.59 -14.49 7.32
C PHE A 126 -7.01 -13.98 7.61
N ILE A 127 -7.73 -13.52 6.59
CA ILE A 127 -9.12 -13.08 6.69
C ILE A 127 -10.07 -14.27 6.58
N HIS A 128 -9.81 -15.17 5.64
CA HIS A 128 -10.54 -16.43 5.52
C HIS A 128 -9.96 -17.40 6.54
N PHE A 129 -10.49 -17.37 7.77
CA PHE A 129 -10.08 -18.17 8.93
C PHE A 129 -10.28 -19.68 8.67
N VAL A 130 -9.48 -20.26 7.79
CA VAL A 130 -9.46 -21.71 7.56
C VAL A 130 -8.55 -22.29 8.64
N PRO A 131 -9.06 -23.17 9.53
CA PRO A 131 -8.23 -23.82 10.53
C PRO A 131 -7.26 -24.75 9.81
N GLN A 132 -6.04 -24.27 9.62
CA GLN A 132 -4.89 -25.08 9.26
C GLN A 132 -3.88 -24.89 10.39
N GLY A 133 -3.19 -25.95 10.82
CA GLY A 133 -2.02 -25.78 11.69
C GLY A 133 -0.96 -25.04 10.89
N TRP A 134 -0.80 -23.74 11.11
CA TRP A 134 0.11 -22.91 10.33
C TRP A 134 1.54 -23.12 10.86
N SER A 135 2.31 -23.98 10.21
CA SER A 135 3.77 -23.82 10.16
C SER A 135 4.09 -22.82 9.05
N LEU A 136 3.68 -21.56 9.20
CA LEU A 136 4.10 -20.53 8.24
C LEU A 136 5.60 -20.37 8.38
N ASN A 137 6.35 -20.61 7.30
CA ASN A 137 7.76 -20.25 7.28
C ASN A 137 7.86 -18.71 7.29
N VAL A 138 7.96 -18.13 8.49
CA VAL A 138 7.98 -16.67 8.71
C VAL A 138 9.27 -16.00 8.30
N SER A 139 10.34 -16.76 8.03
CA SER A 139 11.62 -16.23 7.56
C SER A 139 11.46 -15.29 6.35
N GLY A 140 10.49 -15.56 5.47
CA GLY A 140 10.22 -14.74 4.28
C GLY A 140 9.35 -13.50 4.51
N LEU A 141 8.66 -13.37 5.66
CA LEU A 141 7.75 -12.25 5.90
C LEU A 141 8.44 -10.89 6.03
N PRO A 142 9.59 -10.75 6.73
CA PRO A 142 10.31 -9.49 6.77
C PRO A 142 10.71 -8.98 5.39
N HIS A 143 11.14 -9.88 4.48
CA HIS A 143 11.50 -9.52 3.10
C HIS A 143 10.31 -8.94 2.33
N ILE A 144 9.14 -9.57 2.45
CA ILE A 144 7.90 -9.04 1.87
C ILE A 144 7.62 -7.65 2.44
N CYS A 145 7.66 -7.49 3.77
CA CYS A 145 7.36 -6.21 4.41
C CYS A 145 8.30 -5.08 3.98
N LEU A 146 9.60 -5.35 3.89
CA LEU A 146 10.61 -4.40 3.41
C LEU A 146 10.33 -3.97 1.98
N THR A 147 10.07 -4.92 1.08
CA THR A 147 9.74 -4.62 -0.33
C THR A 147 8.49 -3.74 -0.44
N ILE A 148 7.45 -4.00 0.36
CA ILE A 148 6.24 -3.17 0.34
C ILE A 148 6.49 -1.76 0.89
N ILE A 149 7.35 -1.63 1.91
CA ILE A 149 7.76 -0.32 2.44
C ILE A 149 8.55 0.47 1.40
N GLU A 150 9.45 -0.18 0.65
CA GLU A 150 10.18 0.45 -0.46
C GLU A 150 9.23 0.98 -1.54
N ILE A 151 8.21 0.19 -1.92
CA ILE A 151 7.17 0.66 -2.84
C ILE A 151 6.44 1.88 -2.29
N MET A 152 6.02 1.87 -1.01
CA MET A 152 5.36 3.02 -0.38
C MET A 152 6.26 4.26 -0.35
N LYS A 153 7.56 4.09 -0.05
CA LYS A 153 8.56 5.17 -0.08
C LYS A 153 8.72 5.74 -1.48
N PHE A 154 8.81 4.90 -2.51
CA PHE A 154 8.85 5.33 -3.90
C PHE A 154 7.61 6.18 -4.23
N LEU A 155 6.41 5.67 -3.92
CA LEU A 155 5.16 6.38 -4.19
C LEU A 155 5.10 7.72 -3.46
N ALA A 156 5.53 7.75 -2.21
CA ALA A 156 5.49 8.94 -1.36
C ALA A 156 6.48 10.03 -1.76
N TRP A 157 7.70 9.65 -2.15
CA TRP A 157 8.84 10.56 -2.21
C TRP A 157 9.48 10.68 -3.59
N GLU A 158 9.37 9.66 -4.44
CA GLU A 158 10.10 9.58 -5.71
C GLU A 158 9.19 9.66 -6.94
N SER A 159 7.93 9.24 -6.80
CA SER A 159 6.95 9.26 -7.89
C SER A 159 6.56 10.67 -8.35
N GLY A 160 6.74 11.67 -7.48
CA GLY A 160 6.32 13.05 -7.72
C GLY A 160 4.80 13.28 -7.66
N ASN A 161 3.99 12.26 -7.34
CA ASN A 161 2.54 12.34 -7.49
C ASN A 161 1.77 12.60 -6.17
N ILE A 162 2.40 12.42 -5.01
CA ILE A 162 1.77 12.69 -3.72
C ILE A 162 2.08 14.12 -3.27
N PHE A 163 1.07 14.98 -3.33
CA PHE A 163 1.13 16.32 -2.76
C PHE A 163 0.74 16.30 -1.28
N TRP A 164 1.73 16.58 -0.45
CA TRP A 164 1.59 16.74 1.00
C TRP A 164 1.20 18.18 1.31
N HIS A 165 -0.07 18.42 1.63
CA HIS A 165 -0.55 19.75 2.01
C HIS A 165 -0.29 20.11 3.48
N ASN A 166 0.27 19.16 4.24
CA ASN A 166 0.53 19.30 5.66
C ASN A 166 1.90 18.66 5.95
N ASP A 167 2.89 19.51 6.24
CA ASP A 167 4.26 19.06 6.52
C ASP A 167 4.32 18.14 7.73
N ARG A 168 3.47 18.33 8.74
CA ARG A 168 3.40 17.43 9.89
C ARG A 168 2.97 16.02 9.48
N LEU A 169 2.02 15.87 8.56
CA LEU A 169 1.61 14.55 8.06
C LEU A 169 2.71 13.92 7.19
N LYS A 170 3.40 14.72 6.39
CA LYS A 170 4.55 14.29 5.59
C LYS A 170 5.67 13.73 6.47
N ASP A 171 6.08 14.51 7.47
CA ASP A 171 7.16 14.16 8.40
C ASP A 171 6.79 12.95 9.25
N LYS A 172 5.54 12.90 9.74
CA LYS A 172 5.00 11.73 10.43
C LYS A 172 5.06 10.48 9.56
N SER A 173 4.59 10.57 8.31
CA SER A 173 4.59 9.42 7.38
C SER A 173 6.01 8.94 7.10
N ARG A 174 6.95 9.87 6.93
CA ARG A 174 8.37 9.56 6.74
C ARG A 174 8.98 8.87 7.95
N SER A 175 8.73 9.40 9.17
CA SER A 175 9.21 8.80 10.41
C SER A 175 8.74 7.36 10.55
N ILE A 176 7.42 7.13 10.40
CA ILE A 176 6.84 5.79 10.56
C ILE A 176 7.37 4.83 9.49
N LEU A 177 7.50 5.25 8.22
CA LEU A 177 8.07 4.39 7.17
C LEU A 177 9.50 3.96 7.49
N ASN A 178 10.32 4.85 8.06
CA ASN A 178 11.68 4.53 8.48
C ASN A 178 11.69 3.60 9.70
N GLU A 179 10.86 3.88 10.71
CA GLU A 179 10.75 3.02 11.90
C GLU A 179 10.27 1.60 11.55
N CYS A 180 9.31 1.46 10.64
CA CYS A 180 8.87 0.17 10.14
C CYS A 180 10.00 -0.56 9.41
N GLU A 181 10.75 0.13 8.54
CA GLU A 181 11.88 -0.47 7.82
C GLU A 181 12.94 -1.00 8.79
N ASP A 182 13.37 -0.17 9.75
CA ASP A 182 14.35 -0.55 10.76
C ASP A 182 13.86 -1.75 11.60
N SER A 183 12.57 -1.75 11.96
CA SER A 183 11.95 -2.85 12.68
C SER A 183 12.03 -4.15 11.88
N PHE A 184 11.66 -4.15 10.59
CA PHE A 184 11.69 -5.36 9.77
C PHE A 184 13.10 -5.82 9.41
N ARG A 185 14.09 -4.91 9.29
CA ARG A 185 15.50 -5.28 9.15
C ARG A 185 15.98 -6.07 10.36
N ARG A 186 15.71 -5.58 11.59
CA ARG A 186 16.07 -6.30 12.83
C ARG A 186 15.37 -7.67 12.93
N ILE A 187 14.09 -7.74 12.58
CA ILE A 187 13.35 -9.02 12.59
C ILE A 187 13.95 -10.00 11.58
N LYS A 188 14.32 -9.52 10.39
CA LYS A 188 14.96 -10.35 9.36
C LYS A 188 16.28 -10.94 9.86
N GLU A 189 17.16 -10.11 10.40
CA GLU A 189 18.45 -10.54 10.97
C GLU A 189 18.26 -11.56 12.09
N ALA A 190 17.26 -11.36 12.96
CA ALA A 190 16.94 -12.30 14.04
C ALA A 190 16.44 -13.65 13.52
N TYR A 191 15.70 -13.69 12.41
CA TYR A 191 15.25 -14.95 11.79
C TYR A 191 16.38 -15.68 11.07
N GLU A 192 17.28 -14.95 10.41
CA GLU A 192 18.45 -15.51 9.75
C GLU A 192 19.49 -16.05 10.75
N SER A 193 19.64 -15.41 11.91
CA SER A 193 20.59 -15.85 12.96
C SER A 193 20.14 -17.10 13.73
N ASN A 194 18.85 -17.45 13.65
CA ASN A 194 18.25 -18.60 14.35
C ASN A 194 17.93 -19.79 13.40
N SER A 195 18.32 -19.70 12.13
CA SER A 195 18.12 -20.72 11.09
C SER A 195 19.41 -21.49 10.80
#